data_AF-A0A0V0XLF7-F1
#
_entry.id   AF-A0A0V0XLF7-F1
#
_cell.length_a   1.000
_cell.length_b   1.000
_cell.length_c   1.000
_cell.angle_alpha   90.00
_cell.angle_beta   90.00
_cell.angle_gamma   90.00
#
_symmetry.space_group_name_H-M   'P 1'
#
loop_
_entity.id
_entity.type
_entity.pdbx_description
1 polymer ?
#
loop_
_entity_poly.entity_id
_entity_poly.type
_entity_poly.pdbx_seq_one_letter_code
_entity_poly.pdbx_strand_id
1 'polypeptide(L)'
;MTDERLPLWNVYNVNIRTNNHLEGWHNRLNRKAGKSHNGLYELLQLLIAEQGVMDTLIQQVLSGNATVGDLRRVNKVYAQKQRQ
;
A
#
# COMPACT_ATOMS: atom_id res chain seq x y z
N MET A 1 -9.47 15.68 -34.74
CA MET A 1 -8.96 14.36 -34.34
C MET A 1 -7.63 14.59 -33.65
N THR A 2 -7.69 15.15 -32.45
CA THR A 2 -6.52 15.50 -31.64
C THR A 2 -6.11 14.28 -30.84
N ASP A 3 -4.84 13.94 -30.93
CA ASP A 3 -4.18 12.76 -30.40
C ASP A 3 -4.51 12.54 -28.90
N GLU A 4 -5.39 11.58 -28.62
CA GLU A 4 -5.85 11.17 -27.27
C GLU A 4 -4.80 10.32 -26.54
N ARG A 5 -3.53 10.67 -26.63
CA ARG A 5 -2.47 9.92 -25.96
C ARG A 5 -1.75 10.83 -24.98
N LEU A 6 -2.12 10.70 -23.70
CA LEU A 6 -1.23 11.04 -22.60
C LEU A 6 -0.35 9.83 -22.31
N PRO A 7 0.92 9.81 -22.73
CA PRO A 7 1.84 8.79 -22.28
C PRO A 7 2.41 9.22 -20.91
N LEU A 8 2.59 8.21 -20.06
CA LEU A 8 3.60 8.11 -19.00
C LEU A 8 3.26 8.78 -17.67
N TRP A 9 2.78 7.94 -16.73
CA TRP A 9 3.24 7.74 -15.34
C TRP A 9 3.48 8.93 -14.39
N ASN A 10 3.60 10.17 -14.84
CA ASN A 10 3.77 11.35 -14.02
C ASN A 10 3.26 12.60 -14.76
N VAL A 11 1.99 12.93 -14.56
CA VAL A 11 1.39 14.21 -14.97
C VAL A 11 1.36 15.10 -13.72
N TYR A 12 2.14 16.17 -13.73
CA TYR A 12 2.17 17.17 -12.65
C TYR A 12 1.34 18.41 -13.04
N ASN A 13 0.66 19.02 -12.07
CA ASN A 13 -0.11 20.27 -12.24
C ASN A 13 -1.34 20.19 -13.17
N VAL A 14 -1.94 19.02 -13.33
CA VAL A 14 -3.27 18.86 -13.95
C VAL A 14 -4.26 18.44 -12.88
N ASN A 15 -5.42 19.12 -12.82
CA ASN A 15 -6.48 18.82 -11.86
C ASN A 15 -7.24 17.54 -12.25
N ILE A 16 -6.52 16.42 -12.28
CA ILE A 16 -7.09 15.08 -12.45
C ILE A 16 -7.40 14.56 -11.05
N ARG A 17 -8.66 14.21 -10.78
CA ARG A 17 -9.02 13.53 -9.54
C ARG A 17 -8.32 12.16 -9.53
N THR A 18 -7.19 12.07 -8.84
CA THR A 18 -6.34 10.88 -8.77
C THR A 18 -6.88 9.82 -7.80
N ASN A 19 -8.18 9.49 -7.89
CA ASN A 19 -8.73 8.32 -7.17
C ASN A 19 -8.21 7.00 -7.78
N ASN A 20 -6.89 6.80 -7.70
CA ASN A 20 -6.15 5.68 -8.22
C ASN A 20 -5.47 4.94 -7.05
N HIS A 21 -4.96 3.76 -7.35
CA HIS A 21 -4.39 2.90 -6.32
C HIS A 21 -3.12 3.49 -5.68
N LEU A 22 -2.38 4.34 -6.40
CA LEU A 22 -1.17 5.00 -5.90
C LEU A 22 -1.49 6.03 -4.82
N GLU A 23 -2.50 6.88 -5.03
CA GLU A 23 -2.96 7.82 -4.01
C GLU A 23 -3.48 7.06 -2.78
N GLY A 24 -4.20 5.95 -2.99
CA GLY A 24 -4.62 5.06 -1.91
C GLY A 24 -3.44 4.42 -1.14
N TRP A 25 -2.32 4.13 -1.81
CA TRP A 25 -1.09 3.66 -1.17
C TRP A 25 -0.38 4.77 -0.39
N HIS A 26 -0.25 5.96 -0.97
CA HIS A 26 0.33 7.12 -0.28
C HIS A 26 -0.45 7.48 0.99
N ASN A 27 -1.79 7.51 0.91
CA ASN A 27 -2.63 7.78 2.07
C ASN A 27 -2.49 6.71 3.16
N ARG A 28 -2.33 5.43 2.79
CA ARG A 28 -2.07 4.35 3.75
C ARG A 28 -0.71 4.50 4.42
N LEU A 29 0.34 4.80 3.65
CA LEU A 29 1.68 5.02 4.21
C LEU A 29 1.72 6.20 5.18
N ASN A 30 1.06 7.32 4.84
CA ASN A 30 0.99 8.49 5.71
C ASN A 30 0.23 8.22 7.01
N ARG A 31 -0.83 7.40 6.97
CA ARG A 31 -1.53 6.94 8.18
C ARG A 31 -0.64 6.09 9.06
N LYS A 32 0.05 5.11 8.47
CA LYS A 32 0.99 4.24 9.19
C LYS A 32 2.14 5.02 9.84
N ALA A 33 2.57 6.10 9.20
CA ALA A 33 3.58 7.00 9.72
C ALA A 33 3.06 7.99 10.78
N GLY A 34 1.73 8.18 10.88
CA GLY A 34 1.12 9.22 11.70
C GLY A 34 1.38 10.65 11.22
N LYS A 35 1.91 10.85 10.00
CA LYS A 35 2.24 12.17 9.44
C LYS A 35 2.21 12.18 7.91
N SER A 36 1.98 13.36 7.34
CA SER A 36 1.86 13.57 5.89
C SER A 36 3.20 13.68 5.15
N HIS A 37 4.28 14.00 5.87
CA HIS A 37 5.61 14.21 5.29
C HIS A 37 6.62 13.32 6.02
N ASN A 38 7.00 12.23 5.36
CA ASN A 38 8.01 11.29 5.84
C ASN A 38 9.36 11.62 5.21
N GLY A 39 10.40 11.68 6.04
CA GLY A 39 11.78 11.70 5.53
C GLY A 39 12.08 10.39 4.80
N LEU A 40 13.03 10.41 3.86
CA LEU A 40 13.36 9.25 3.02
C LEU A 40 13.70 8.00 3.87
N TYR A 41 14.46 8.17 4.95
CA TYR A 41 14.82 7.07 5.85
C TYR A 41 13.61 6.49 6.61
N GLU A 42 12.69 7.34 7.06
CA GLU A 42 11.48 6.89 7.75
C GLU A 42 10.56 6.16 6.78
N LEU A 43 10.44 6.66 5.55
CA LEU A 43 9.71 5.98 4.49
C LEU A 43 10.32 4.60 4.19
N LEU A 44 11.65 4.52 4.09
CA LEU A 44 12.34 3.24 3.86
C LEU A 44 12.08 2.24 4.99
N GLN A 45 12.14 2.68 6.25
CA GLN A 45 11.84 1.83 7.40
C GLN A 45 10.39 1.33 7.39
N LEU A 46 9.43 2.20 7.04
CA LEU A 46 8.02 1.83 6.92
C LEU A 46 7.79 0.78 5.82
N LEU A 47 8.49 0.91 4.69
CA LEU A 47 8.43 -0.06 3.60
C LEU A 47 9.05 -1.40 3.98
N ILE A 48 10.18 -1.41 4.68
CA ILE A 48 10.81 -2.66 5.17
C ILE A 48 9.87 -3.36 6.17
N ALA A 49 9.26 -2.62 7.08
CA ALA A 49 8.30 -3.17 8.03
C ALA A 49 7.04 -3.72 7.34
N GLU A 50 6.59 -3.06 6.27
CA GLU A 50 5.47 -3.55 5.45
C GLU A 50 5.83 -4.85 4.72
N GLN A 51 7.02 -4.92 4.13
CA GLN A 51 7.50 -6.12 3.43
C GLN A 51 7.58 -7.33 4.37
N GLY A 52 8.11 -7.17 5.59
CA GLY A 52 8.24 -8.28 6.55
C GLY A 52 6.90 -8.91 6.96
N VAL A 53 5.81 -8.13 7.00
CA VAL A 53 4.45 -8.64 7.23
C VAL A 53 3.99 -9.49 6.06
N MET A 54 4.24 -9.03 4.83
CA MET A 54 3.88 -9.76 3.60
C MET A 54 4.67 -11.05 3.45
N ASP A 55 5.97 -11.05 3.77
CA ASP A 55 6.80 -12.25 3.73
C ASP A 55 6.29 -13.32 4.70
N THR A 56 5.88 -12.91 5.90
CA THR A 56 5.28 -13.83 6.88
C THR A 56 3.99 -14.45 6.37
N LEU A 57 3.12 -13.64 5.74
CA LEU A 57 1.90 -14.12 5.11
C LEU A 57 2.18 -15.10 3.97
N ILE A 58 3.15 -14.79 3.11
CA ILE A 58 3.55 -15.66 2.00
C ILE A 58 4.07 -17.00 2.54
N GLN A 59 4.92 -16.98 3.57
CA GLN A 59 5.43 -18.21 4.20
C GLN A 59 4.32 -19.05 4.83
N GLN A 60 3.30 -18.44 5.44
CA GLN A 60 2.13 -19.15 5.96
C GLN A 60 1.34 -19.85 4.85
N VAL A 61 1.19 -19.21 3.68
CA VAL A 61 0.55 -19.84 2.51
C VAL A 61 1.39 -20.98 1.96
N LEU A 62 2.69 -20.74 1.74
CA LEU A 62 3.59 -21.73 1.13
C LEU A 62 3.81 -22.96 2.02
N SER A 63 3.77 -22.80 3.34
CA SER A 63 3.89 -23.92 4.28
C SER A 63 2.63 -24.80 4.38
N GLY A 64 1.53 -24.45 3.70
CA GLY A 64 0.26 -25.18 3.78
C GLY A 64 -0.41 -25.09 5.16
N ASN A 65 0.15 -24.29 6.08
CA ASN A 65 -0.30 -24.14 7.46
C ASN A 65 -1.46 -23.12 7.61
N ALA A 66 -1.86 -22.47 6.53
CA ALA A 66 -2.93 -21.46 6.54
C ALA A 66 -4.04 -21.85 5.57
N THR A 67 -5.28 -21.87 6.08
CA THR A 67 -6.47 -21.96 5.22
C THR A 67 -6.83 -20.57 4.67
N VAL A 68 -7.62 -20.53 3.60
CA VAL A 68 -8.18 -19.27 3.07
C VAL A 68 -8.96 -18.49 4.15
N GLY A 69 -9.57 -19.18 5.11
CA GLY A 69 -10.25 -18.57 6.26
C GLY A 69 -9.29 -17.85 7.20
N ASP A 70 -8.13 -18.44 7.48
CA ASP A 70 -7.09 -17.85 8.33
C ASP A 70 -6.51 -16.58 7.70
N LEU A 71 -6.20 -16.63 6.41
CA LEU A 71 -5.70 -15.47 5.67
C LEU A 71 -6.72 -14.33 5.63
N ARG A 72 -8.01 -14.64 5.45
CA ARG A 72 -9.10 -13.64 5.52
C ARG A 72 -9.17 -12.99 6.91
N ARG A 73 -8.97 -13.77 7.97
CA ARG A 73 -8.96 -13.25 9.34
C ARG A 73 -7.75 -12.35 9.59
N VAL A 74 -6.56 -12.77 9.19
CA VAL A 74 -5.34 -11.95 9.32
C VAL A 74 -5.47 -10.66 8.51
N ASN A 75 -5.98 -10.73 7.28
CA ASN A 75 -6.20 -9.54 6.44
C ASN A 75 -7.22 -8.58 7.06
N LYS A 76 -8.31 -9.08 7.68
CA LYS A 76 -9.26 -8.22 8.43
C LYS A 76 -8.58 -7.49 9.59
N VAL A 77 -7.78 -8.19 10.40
CA VAL A 77 -7.07 -7.58 11.54
C VAL A 77 -6.03 -6.57 11.06
N TYR A 78 -5.29 -6.92 10.01
CA TYR A 78 -4.33 -6.03 9.38
C TYR A 78 -5.00 -4.76 8.84
N ALA A 79 -6.12 -4.89 8.12
CA ALA A 79 -6.89 -3.76 7.60
C ALA A 79 -7.49 -2.88 8.70
N GLN A 80 -7.83 -3.45 9.87
CA GLN A 80 -8.29 -2.68 11.04
C GLN A 80 -7.14 -1.86 11.65
N LYS A 81 -5.96 -2.46 11.82
CA LYS A 81 -4.76 -1.75 12.33
C LYS A 81 -4.28 -0.64 11.39
N GLN A 82 -4.57 -0.76 10.09
CA GLN A 82 -4.29 0.27 9.08
C GLN A 82 -5.31 1.43 9.06
N ARG A 83 -6.44 1.31 9.78
CA ARG A 83 -7.50 2.33 9.85
C ARG A 83 -7.45 3.18 11.12
N GLN A 84 -6.78 2.69 12.16
CA GLN A 84 -6.47 3.44 13.38
C GLN A 84 -5.27 4.35 13.11
#